data_AF-A0ABD2UDQ8-F1
#
_entry.id   AF-A0ABD2UDQ8-F1
#
_cell.length_a   1.000
_cell.length_b   1.000
_cell.length_c   1.000
_cell.angle_alpha   90.00
_cell.angle_beta   90.00
_cell.angle_gamma   90.00
#
_symmetry.space_group_name_H-M   'P 1'
#
loop_
_entity.id
_entity.type
_entity.pdbx_description
1 polymer ?
#
loop_
_entity_poly.entity_id
_entity_poly.type
_entity_poly.pdbx_seq_one_letter_code
_entity_poly.pdbx_strand_id
1 'polypeptide(L)'
;MNHLTVGLKGHPPIIDGELYRPVKVEACFWTLEDQKSISVLLTKIDKMNWWKWVVKGEPELDIEKVEPEITRLSELDPEIQSSVETIMFDQRHEAMGLPTLDEMQNQEMLKFIMEKYPWMDFSRAKKS
;
A
#
# COMPACT_ATOMS: atom_id res chain seq x y z
N MET A 1 18.09 -6.89 5.87
CA MET A 1 17.86 -7.98 6.86
C MET A 1 16.36 -8.14 6.92
N ASN A 2 15.82 -9.29 6.52
CA ASN A 2 14.37 -9.49 6.32
C ASN A 2 13.86 -10.67 7.14
N HIS A 3 14.36 -10.88 8.36
CA HIS A 3 13.95 -12.00 9.20
C HIS A 3 13.65 -11.50 10.60
N LEU A 4 12.57 -11.97 11.18
CA LEU A 4 12.14 -11.64 12.53
C LEU A 4 12.07 -12.91 13.38
N THR A 5 12.78 -12.91 14.50
CA THR A 5 12.70 -13.95 15.51
C THR A 5 12.36 -13.32 16.85
N VAL A 6 11.29 -13.78 17.48
CA VAL A 6 10.81 -13.31 18.79
C VAL A 6 10.54 -14.51 19.68
N GLY A 7 11.08 -14.53 20.89
CA GLY A 7 10.88 -15.63 21.82
C GLY A 7 11.52 -15.41 23.17
N LEU A 8 11.17 -16.28 24.12
CA LEU A 8 11.79 -16.28 25.46
C LEU A 8 13.05 -17.14 25.46
N LYS A 9 14.07 -16.68 26.18
CA LYS A 9 15.33 -17.40 26.29
C LYS A 9 15.10 -18.82 26.83
N GLY A 10 15.66 -19.82 26.15
CA GLY A 10 15.54 -21.23 26.53
C GLY A 10 14.22 -21.89 26.11
N HIS A 11 13.35 -21.18 25.40
CA HIS A 11 12.10 -21.73 24.85
C HIS A 11 12.14 -21.64 23.31
N PRO A 12 11.32 -22.43 22.60
CA PRO A 12 11.11 -22.25 21.17
C PRO A 12 10.67 -20.82 20.85
N PRO A 13 11.10 -20.24 19.73
CA PRO A 13 10.65 -18.92 19.31
C PRO A 13 9.15 -18.94 19.04
N ILE A 14 8.49 -17.84 19.41
CA ILE A 14 7.06 -17.60 19.18
C ILE A 14 6.84 -17.18 17.73
N ILE A 15 7.73 -16.31 17.22
CA ILE A 15 7.77 -15.88 15.82
C ILE A 15 9.16 -16.22 15.31
N ASP A 16 9.24 -16.88 14.16
CA ASP A 16 10.50 -17.12 13.46
C ASP A 16 10.23 -17.21 11.95
N GLY A 17 10.49 -16.12 11.23
CA GLY A 17 10.17 -16.09 9.81
C GLY A 17 10.69 -14.88 9.03
N GLU A 18 10.68 -15.04 7.71
CA GLU A 18 11.04 -13.99 6.77
C GLU A 18 9.94 -12.91 6.74
N LEU A 19 10.32 -11.65 6.91
CA LEU A 19 9.42 -10.51 6.78
C LEU A 19 8.94 -10.35 5.32
N TYR A 20 7.71 -9.88 5.13
CA TYR A 20 7.14 -9.65 3.79
C TYR A 20 8.01 -8.70 2.94
N ARG A 21 8.52 -7.64 3.56
CA ARG A 21 9.46 -6.69 2.92
C ARG A 21 10.53 -6.21 3.90
N PRO A 22 11.62 -5.60 3.38
CA PRO A 22 12.67 -5.04 4.21
C PRO A 22 12.20 -3.96 5.19
N VAL A 23 12.81 -3.95 6.37
CA VAL A 23 12.66 -2.93 7.40
C VAL A 23 13.98 -2.20 7.64
N LYS A 24 13.88 -0.96 8.14
CA LYS A 24 15.00 -0.14 8.57
C LYS A 24 15.37 -0.56 9.99
N VAL A 25 16.28 -1.52 10.11
CA VAL A 25 16.62 -2.21 11.37
C VAL A 25 17.03 -1.25 12.47
N GLU A 26 17.82 -0.23 12.13
CA GLU A 26 18.28 0.81 13.06
C GLU A 26 17.14 1.70 13.61
N ALA A 27 15.97 1.68 12.98
CA ALA A 27 14.76 2.36 13.42
C ALA A 27 13.67 1.38 13.91
N CYS A 28 14.03 0.11 14.14
CA CYS A 28 13.16 -0.86 14.78
C CYS A 28 13.57 -1.01 16.25
N PHE A 29 12.60 -1.23 17.12
CA PHE A 29 12.85 -1.49 18.54
C PHE A 29 11.80 -2.43 19.11
N TRP A 30 12.14 -3.02 20.25
CA TRP A 30 11.21 -3.87 20.99
C TRP A 30 11.22 -3.45 22.45
N THR A 31 10.09 -3.66 23.12
CA THR A 31 9.91 -3.39 24.54
C THR A 31 9.22 -4.58 25.20
N LEU A 32 9.52 -4.78 26.49
CA LEU A 32 8.77 -5.70 27.34
C LEU A 32 7.85 -4.86 28.23
N GLU A 33 6.55 -4.94 27.99
CA GLU A 33 5.52 -4.22 28.71
C GLU A 33 4.97 -5.08 29.85
N ASP A 34 4.91 -4.50 31.05
CA ASP A 34 4.40 -5.12 32.28
C ASP A 34 4.94 -6.53 32.59
N GLN A 35 6.11 -6.89 32.04
CA GLN A 35 6.70 -8.24 32.07
C GLN A 35 5.80 -9.33 31.50
N LYS A 36 4.81 -8.97 30.66
CA LYS A 36 3.80 -9.90 30.14
C LYS A 36 3.69 -9.88 28.62
N SER A 37 3.91 -8.75 27.99
CA SER A 37 3.80 -8.58 26.53
C SER A 37 5.10 -8.06 25.93
N ILE A 38 5.50 -8.65 24.80
CA ILE A 38 6.60 -8.13 23.98
C ILE A 38 5.97 -7.31 22.85
N SER A 39 6.26 -6.02 22.82
CA SER A 39 5.87 -5.13 21.72
C SER A 39 7.04 -4.94 20.78
N VAL A 40 6.84 -5.18 19.49
CA VAL A 40 7.87 -5.02 18.45
C VAL A 40 7.41 -3.95 17.47
N LEU A 41 8.20 -2.88 17.34
CA LEU A 41 7.97 -1.84 16.35
C LEU A 41 8.90 -2.05 15.15
N LEU A 42 8.29 -2.22 13.98
CA LEU A 42 8.98 -2.39 12.70
C LEU A 42 8.83 -1.15 11.83
N THR A 43 9.94 -0.50 11.49
CA THR A 43 9.95 0.61 10.54
C THR A 43 10.17 0.08 9.13
N LYS A 44 9.14 0.11 8.28
CA LYS A 44 9.25 -0.29 6.87
C LYS A 44 10.21 0.63 6.12
N ILE A 45 11.03 0.05 5.22
CA ILE A 45 11.80 0.86 4.25
C ILE A 45 10.86 1.48 3.22
N ASP A 46 9.91 0.67 2.76
CA ASP A 46 8.85 1.08 1.84
C ASP A 46 7.58 1.42 2.62
N LYS A 47 7.22 2.70 2.61
CA LYS A 47 6.09 3.24 3.38
C LYS A 47 4.77 3.24 2.60
N MET A 48 4.81 3.08 1.28
CA MET A 48 3.60 3.15 0.44
C MET A 48 2.90 1.79 0.33
N ASN A 49 3.65 0.70 0.38
CA ASN A 49 3.08 -0.63 0.17
C ASN A 49 2.56 -1.29 1.45
N TRP A 50 1.35 -1.83 1.33
CA TRP A 50 0.75 -2.69 2.35
C TRP A 50 1.48 -4.03 2.43
N TRP A 51 1.56 -4.55 3.65
CA TRP A 51 2.11 -5.87 3.91
C TRP A 51 0.95 -6.85 4.01
N LYS A 52 0.99 -7.89 3.18
CA LYS A 52 -0.03 -8.95 3.21
C LYS A 52 0.10 -9.85 4.44
N TRP A 53 1.28 -9.93 5.03
CA TRP A 53 1.55 -10.63 6.28
C TRP A 53 2.78 -10.01 6.93
N VAL A 54 2.99 -10.25 8.22
CA VAL A 54 4.19 -9.77 8.91
C VAL A 54 5.37 -10.68 8.56
N VAL A 55 5.21 -11.98 8.82
CA VAL A 55 6.18 -13.02 8.48
C VAL A 55 5.57 -14.05 7.54
N LYS A 56 6.39 -14.62 6.66
CA LYS A 56 5.99 -15.61 5.66
C LYS A 56 5.42 -16.86 6.34
N GLY A 57 4.27 -17.32 5.85
CA GLY A 57 3.59 -18.50 6.38
C GLY A 57 2.44 -18.19 7.35
N GLU A 58 2.27 -16.92 7.75
CA GLU A 58 1.07 -16.46 8.42
C GLU A 58 -0.08 -16.23 7.42
N PRO A 59 -1.35 -16.32 7.87
CA PRO A 59 -2.50 -16.04 7.04
C PRO A 59 -2.41 -14.63 6.44
N GLU A 60 -2.76 -14.52 5.16
CA GLU A 60 -2.78 -13.22 4.48
C GLU A 60 -3.85 -12.31 5.11
N LEU A 61 -3.47 -11.07 5.39
CA LEU A 61 -4.36 -9.98 5.69
C LEU A 61 -5.24 -9.72 4.47
N ASP A 62 -6.55 -9.70 4.71
CA ASP A 62 -7.55 -9.36 3.70
C ASP A 62 -7.56 -7.83 3.52
N ILE A 63 -6.61 -7.36 2.70
CA ILE A 63 -6.30 -5.93 2.48
C ILE A 63 -7.51 -5.15 1.96
N GLU A 64 -8.52 -5.82 1.38
CA GLU A 64 -9.77 -5.22 0.91
C GLU A 64 -10.71 -4.81 2.06
N LYS A 65 -10.58 -5.42 3.25
CA LYS A 65 -11.36 -5.08 4.45
C LYS A 65 -10.63 -4.14 5.40
N VAL A 66 -9.37 -3.85 5.14
CA VAL A 66 -8.60 -2.89 5.92
C VAL A 66 -8.97 -1.50 5.40
N GLU A 67 -10.03 -0.92 5.96
CA GLU A 67 -10.22 0.53 5.84
C GLU A 67 -8.98 1.18 6.46
N PRO A 68 -8.22 1.99 5.72
CA PRO A 68 -7.17 2.76 6.35
C PRO A 68 -7.85 3.60 7.44
N GLU A 69 -7.42 3.46 8.69
CA GLU A 69 -7.71 4.47 9.70
C GLU A 69 -6.96 5.74 9.26
N ILE A 70 -7.57 6.49 8.33
CA ILE A 70 -7.18 7.85 8.03
C ILE A 70 -7.75 8.65 9.18
N THR A 71 -7.12 8.53 10.34
CA THR A 71 -7.44 9.33 11.51
C THR A 71 -6.98 10.73 11.17
N ARG A 72 -7.88 11.46 10.49
CA ARG A 72 -7.88 12.87 10.12
C ARG A 72 -7.01 13.22 8.90
N LEU A 73 -7.62 13.19 7.71
CA LEU A 73 -7.13 13.84 6.48
C LEU A 73 -6.58 15.26 6.75
N SER A 74 -7.15 15.98 7.71
CA SER A 74 -6.74 17.32 8.12
C SER A 74 -5.33 17.45 8.71
N GLU A 75 -4.68 16.35 9.08
CA GLU A 75 -3.30 16.35 9.62
C GLU A 75 -2.23 16.08 8.54
N LEU A 76 -2.64 15.76 7.31
CA LEU A 76 -1.75 15.50 6.18
C LEU A 76 -1.49 16.79 5.39
N ASP A 77 -0.28 16.92 4.81
CA ASP A 77 0.01 17.99 3.85
C ASP A 77 -0.96 17.94 2.65
N PRO A 78 -1.36 19.08 2.05
CA PRO A 78 -2.37 19.14 0.98
C PRO A 78 -2.07 18.23 -0.23
N GLU A 79 -0.80 18.04 -0.55
CA GLU A 79 -0.35 17.17 -1.65
C GLU A 79 -0.58 15.68 -1.33
N ILE A 80 -0.41 15.30 -0.06
CA ILE A 80 -0.68 13.93 0.41
C ILE A 80 -2.19 13.71 0.54
N GLN A 81 -2.97 14.71 0.94
CA GLN A 81 -4.44 14.64 0.94
C GLN A 81 -4.98 14.33 -0.46
N SER A 82 -4.55 15.11 -1.46
CA SER A 82 -4.95 14.89 -2.86
C SER A 82 -4.54 13.51 -3.35
N SER A 83 -3.33 13.06 -3.00
CA SER A 83 -2.84 11.73 -3.41
C SER A 83 -3.66 10.60 -2.78
N VAL A 84 -4.03 10.72 -1.52
CA VAL A 84 -4.86 9.73 -0.81
C VAL A 84 -6.29 9.71 -1.37
N GLU A 85 -6.87 10.87 -1.66
CA GLU A 85 -8.18 10.95 -2.32
C GLU A 85 -8.18 10.28 -3.69
N THR A 86 -7.13 10.50 -4.49
CA THR A 86 -6.94 9.81 -5.78
C THR A 86 -6.85 8.29 -5.59
N ILE A 87 -6.03 7.83 -4.64
CA ILE A 87 -5.88 6.40 -4.36
C ILE A 87 -7.22 5.77 -3.92
N MET A 88 -7.97 6.43 -3.05
CA MET A 88 -9.29 5.96 -2.60
C MET A 88 -10.32 5.95 -3.74
N PHE A 89 -10.26 6.92 -4.64
CA PHE A 89 -11.12 6.98 -5.82
C PHE A 89 -10.81 5.83 -6.79
N ASP A 90 -9.54 5.63 -7.10
CA ASP A 90 -9.08 4.60 -8.04
C ASP A 90 -9.39 3.20 -7.50
N GLN A 91 -9.18 2.93 -6.21
CA GLN A 91 -9.52 1.65 -5.58
C GLN A 91 -11.02 1.31 -5.70
N ARG A 92 -11.90 2.30 -5.53
CA ARG A 92 -13.36 2.09 -5.68
C ARG A 92 -13.73 1.82 -7.13
N HIS A 93 -13.13 2.54 -8.07
CA HIS A 93 -13.39 2.37 -9.50
C HIS A 93 -12.89 1.02 -10.01
N GLU A 94 -11.69 0.60 -9.62
CA GLU A 94 -11.12 -0.70 -9.97
C GLU A 94 -12.00 -1.85 -9.46
N ALA A 95 -12.49 -1.76 -8.21
CA ALA A 95 -13.42 -2.74 -7.65
C ALA A 95 -14.75 -2.84 -8.41
N MET A 96 -15.16 -1.76 -9.09
CA MET A 96 -16.35 -1.72 -9.94
C MET A 96 -16.06 -2.03 -11.42
N GLY A 97 -14.80 -2.31 -11.79
CA GLY A 97 -14.38 -2.46 -13.18
C GLY A 97 -14.49 -1.16 -14.00
N LEU A 98 -14.48 -0.01 -13.33
CA LEU A 98 -14.56 1.32 -13.90
C LEU A 98 -13.14 1.91 -14.07
N PRO A 99 -12.94 2.83 -15.04
CA PRO A 99 -11.63 3.43 -15.28
C PRO A 99 -11.18 4.32 -14.12
N THR A 100 -9.88 4.32 -13.85
CA THR A 100 -9.19 5.19 -12.88
C THR A 100 -9.20 6.65 -13.30
N LEU A 101 -8.84 7.57 -12.41
CA LEU A 101 -8.81 9.01 -12.70
C LEU A 101 -7.88 9.35 -13.87
N ASP A 102 -6.69 8.75 -13.92
CA ASP A 102 -5.73 8.92 -15.02
C ASP A 102 -6.27 8.38 -16.34
N GLU A 103 -6.97 7.24 -16.32
CA GLU A 103 -7.60 6.68 -17.52
C GLU A 103 -8.75 7.56 -18.01
N MET A 104 -9.54 8.13 -17.11
CA MET A 104 -10.60 9.09 -17.46
C MET A 104 -10.02 10.34 -18.12
N GLN A 105 -8.96 10.93 -17.53
CA GLN A 105 -8.28 12.09 -18.12
C GLN A 105 -7.67 11.78 -19.49
N ASN A 106 -7.05 10.60 -19.64
CA ASN A 106 -6.52 10.14 -20.92
C ASN A 106 -7.64 9.97 -21.96
N GLN A 107 -8.80 9.41 -21.57
CA GLN A 107 -9.95 9.28 -22.45
C GLN A 107 -10.53 10.63 -22.87
N GLU A 108 -10.63 11.61 -21.96
CA GLU A 108 -11.08 12.96 -22.28
C GLU A 108 -10.10 13.68 -23.21
N MET A 109 -8.80 13.58 -22.95
CA MET A 109 -7.77 14.15 -23.82
C MET A 109 -7.84 13.54 -25.22
N LEU A 110 -7.98 12.22 -25.34
CA LEU A 110 -8.15 11.55 -26.63
C LEU A 110 -9.40 12.03 -27.36
N LYS A 111 -10.54 12.15 -26.66
CA LYS A 111 -11.77 12.71 -27.25
C LYS A 111 -11.58 14.13 -27.76
N PHE A 112 -10.92 14.98 -26.97
CA PHE A 112 -10.63 16.36 -27.37
C PHE A 112 -9.74 16.44 -28.61
N ILE A 113 -8.70 15.58 -28.71
CA ILE A 113 -7.83 15.56 -29.89
C ILE A 113 -8.58 15.02 -31.11
N MET A 114 -9.42 13.99 -30.96
CA MET A 114 -10.26 13.46 -32.05
C MET A 114 -11.23 14.52 -32.60
N GLU A 115 -11.84 15.30 -31.72
CA GLU A 115 -12.78 16.37 -32.11
C GLU A 115 -12.06 17.55 -32.78
N LYS A 116 -10.90 17.95 -32.25
CA LYS A 116 -10.14 19.09 -32.74
C LYS A 116 -9.32 18.79 -34.01
N TYR A 117 -8.93 17.53 -34.21
CA TYR A 117 -8.18 17.08 -35.38
C TYR A 117 -8.84 15.85 -36.02
N PRO A 118 -10.00 16.00 -36.69
CA PRO A 118 -10.74 14.88 -37.28
C PRO A 118 -10.00 14.12 -38.39
N TRP A 119 -8.92 14.70 -38.91
CA TRP A 119 -8.05 14.10 -39.92
C TRP A 119 -6.96 13.20 -39.33
N MET A 120 -6.74 13.23 -38.01
CA MET A 120 -5.82 12.33 -37.32
C MET A 120 -6.45 10.95 -37.13
N ASP A 121 -5.81 9.91 -37.66
CA ASP A 121 -6.26 8.52 -37.57
C ASP A 121 -5.67 7.81 -36.32
N PHE A 122 -6.53 7.55 -35.33
CA PHE A 122 -6.17 6.88 -34.07
C PHE A 122 -6.27 5.35 -34.15
N SER A 123 -6.64 4.78 -35.31
CA SER A 123 -6.78 3.32 -35.47
C SER A 123 -5.47 2.54 -35.29
N ARG A 124 -4.31 3.22 -35.30
CA ARG A 124 -2.98 2.64 -35.09
C ARG A 124 -2.44 2.77 -33.67
N ALA A 125 -3.15 3.41 -32.74
CA ALA A 125 -2.73 3.50 -31.35
C ALA A 125 -2.88 2.11 -30.69
N LYS A 126 -1.79 1.34 -30.67
CA LYS A 126 -1.75 0.04 -29.98
C LYS A 126 -1.88 0.26 -28.47
N LYS A 127 -2.82 -0.44 -27.84
CA LYS A 127 -2.80 -0.71 -26.39
C LYS A 127 -1.54 -1.52 -26.10
N SER A 128 -0.54 -0.90 -25.47
CA SER A 128 0.55 -1.61 -24.81
C SER A 128 0.18 -1.85 -23.35
#